data_AF-A0A356CF78-F1
#
_entry.id   AF-A0A356CF78-F1
#
_cell.length_a   1.000
_cell.length_b   1.000
_cell.length_c   1.000
_cell.angle_alpha   90.00
_cell.angle_beta   90.00
_cell.angle_gamma   90.00
#
_symmetry.space_group_name_H-M   'P 1'
#
loop_
_entity.id
_entity.type
_entity.pdbx_description
1 polymer ?
#
loop_
_entity_poly.entity_id
_entity_poly.type
_entity_poly.pdbx_seq_one_letter_code
_entity_poly.pdbx_strand_id
1 'polypeptide(L)'
;VFIAGAITSHSLFMVMYLPIIALFTFILLLPDLKHLKTGLWRMGLIIGLGMMLSAFYWAPLVWERKYIQFDAVYTKQAQNHLVTWEQLWHSPWGYGFSFPDSHQDDMSFQIGLAQLLAVGLGTLILWGRRHKQDHERWVMTVSLLIFTFSVVTMVETPIVRWVWENVGVIQVIDFPWRFLGMVTFAAAIIAAYTTSKLKPAPIAAIILITAALVANRNHMRINLPDKIAEDKVWIDTGTTAYANEYKPIWQAAPQKVDPILQIESEGPSTNWQLLRFRSNEIEFWTNFPEPQIVQINSLYFPGWQAYRKEWSKWIPLTLGGEWRIVTAEAYKGRLDKNIGVMEITAQPGEQVYKLTFSETPLRQAADILSLAALVGLLVWVRRQKPLPHTGGKDKSRNR
;
A
#
# COMPACT_ATOMS: atom_id res chain seq x y z
N VAL A 1 8.88 11.52 -9.61
CA VAL A 1 9.07 11.64 -8.14
C VAL A 1 7.76 11.44 -7.40
N PHE A 2 6.75 12.31 -7.54
CA PHE A 2 5.45 12.14 -6.83
C PHE A 2 4.84 10.74 -6.99
N ILE A 3 4.67 10.26 -8.23
CA ILE A 3 4.12 8.92 -8.49
C ILE A 3 4.91 7.82 -7.77
N ALA A 4 6.24 7.85 -7.85
CA ALA A 4 7.09 6.87 -7.18
C ALA A 4 6.92 6.93 -5.65
N GLY A 5 6.95 8.14 -5.08
CA GLY A 5 6.75 8.34 -3.64
C GLY A 5 5.36 7.92 -3.16
N ALA A 6 4.32 8.15 -3.97
CA ALA A 6 2.96 7.73 -3.66
C ALA A 6 2.82 6.20 -3.70
N ILE A 7 3.39 5.53 -4.71
CA ILE A 7 3.43 4.07 -4.81
C ILE A 7 4.16 3.45 -3.61
N THR A 8 5.34 3.98 -3.24
CA THR A 8 6.11 3.45 -2.11
C THR A 8 5.48 3.76 -0.75
N SER A 9 4.64 4.79 -0.66
CA SER A 9 3.90 5.12 0.56
C SER A 9 2.70 4.22 0.77
N HIS A 10 1.97 3.90 -0.31
CA HIS A 10 0.84 2.99 -0.26
C HIS A 10 0.64 2.31 -1.61
N SER A 11 0.78 0.98 -1.64
CA SER A 11 0.62 0.17 -2.86
C SER A 11 -0.70 0.38 -3.61
N LEU A 12 -1.81 0.55 -2.90
CA LEU A 12 -3.13 0.85 -3.48
C LEU A 12 -3.14 2.13 -4.31
N PHE A 13 -2.20 3.06 -4.13
CA PHE A 13 -2.05 4.21 -5.03
C PHE A 13 -1.94 3.79 -6.50
N MET A 14 -1.16 2.73 -6.76
CA MET A 14 -0.93 2.21 -8.12
C MET A 14 -2.21 1.73 -8.79
N VAL A 15 -3.13 1.11 -8.05
CA VAL A 15 -4.35 0.49 -8.60
C VAL A 15 -5.54 1.45 -8.55
N MET A 16 -5.67 2.24 -7.49
CA MET A 16 -6.81 3.15 -7.30
C MET A 16 -6.57 4.54 -7.91
N TYR A 17 -5.42 5.15 -7.61
CA TYR A 17 -5.19 6.58 -7.89
C TYR A 17 -4.55 6.80 -9.25
N LEU A 18 -3.57 5.97 -9.62
CA LEU A 18 -2.82 6.15 -10.86
C LEU A 18 -3.71 6.04 -12.13
N PRO A 19 -4.63 5.06 -12.28
CA PRO A 19 -5.50 4.99 -13.45
C PRO A 19 -6.46 6.18 -13.54
N ILE A 20 -6.99 6.63 -12.40
CA ILE A 20 -7.90 7.80 -12.35
C ILE A 20 -7.14 9.08 -12.68
N ILE A 21 -5.94 9.29 -12.16
CA ILE A 21 -5.11 10.46 -12.48
C ILE A 21 -4.68 10.42 -13.95
N ALA A 22 -4.36 9.25 -14.50
CA ALA A 22 -4.04 9.10 -15.91
C ALA A 22 -5.26 9.43 -16.79
N LEU A 23 -6.45 8.92 -16.43
CA LEU A 23 -7.71 9.22 -17.11
C LEU A 23 -8.06 10.72 -16.99
N PHE A 24 -7.93 11.30 -15.81
CA PHE A 24 -8.12 12.73 -15.56
C PHE A 24 -7.22 13.56 -16.48
N THR A 25 -5.92 13.24 -16.50
CA THR A 25 -4.94 13.94 -17.33
C THR A 25 -5.25 13.76 -18.81
N PHE A 26 -5.63 12.55 -19.24
CA PHE A 26 -6.04 12.28 -20.61
C PHE A 26 -7.25 13.14 -21.02
N ILE A 27 -8.31 13.14 -20.22
CA ILE A 27 -9.52 13.92 -20.50
C ILE A 27 -9.19 15.41 -20.53
N LEU A 28 -8.33 15.91 -19.64
CA LEU A 28 -7.87 17.31 -19.65
C LEU A 28 -7.11 17.72 -20.92
N LEU A 29 -6.50 16.78 -21.64
CA LEU A 29 -5.80 17.05 -22.90
C LEU A 29 -6.74 17.10 -24.12
N LEU A 30 -7.96 16.55 -24.02
CA LEU A 30 -8.90 16.47 -25.15
C LEU A 30 -9.32 17.82 -25.77
N PRO A 31 -9.45 18.93 -25.02
CA PRO A 31 -9.76 20.23 -25.62
C PRO A 31 -8.67 20.77 -26.55
N ASP A 32 -7.43 20.29 -26.42
CA ASP A 32 -6.27 20.73 -27.21
C ASP A 32 -5.70 19.58 -28.05
N LEU A 33 -6.46 19.18 -29.07
CA LEU A 33 -6.10 18.08 -29.97
C LEU A 33 -4.76 18.31 -30.70
N LYS A 34 -4.35 19.57 -30.89
CA LYS A 34 -3.07 19.93 -31.52
C LYS A 34 -1.88 19.43 -30.70
N HIS A 35 -1.98 19.52 -29.37
CA HIS A 35 -0.91 19.13 -28.45
C HIS A 35 -1.13 17.77 -27.79
N LEU A 36 -2.27 17.09 -28.06
CA LEU A 36 -2.63 15.79 -27.48
C LEU A 36 -1.51 14.75 -27.56
N LYS A 37 -0.87 14.57 -28.73
CA LYS A 37 0.23 13.60 -28.90
C LYS A 37 1.41 13.89 -27.97
N THR A 38 1.77 15.17 -27.86
CA THR A 38 2.88 15.59 -26.98
C THR A 38 2.48 15.46 -25.51
N GLY A 39 1.23 15.78 -25.16
CA GLY A 39 0.68 15.60 -23.82
C GLY A 39 0.68 14.13 -23.39
N LEU A 40 0.19 13.24 -24.25
CA LEU A 40 0.19 11.79 -24.03
C LEU A 40 1.60 11.23 -23.85
N TRP A 41 2.55 11.66 -24.68
CA TRP A 41 3.95 11.26 -24.54
C TRP A 41 4.53 11.70 -23.19
N ARG A 42 4.29 12.96 -22.78
CA ARG A 42 4.75 13.47 -21.47
C ARG A 42 4.10 12.70 -20.32
N MET A 43 2.80 12.44 -20.40
CA MET A 43 2.06 11.66 -19.42
C MET A 43 2.65 10.25 -19.29
N GLY A 44 2.85 9.55 -20.42
CA GLY A 44 3.46 8.22 -20.45
C GLY A 44 4.88 8.21 -19.89
N LEU A 45 5.68 9.24 -20.18
CA LEU A 45 7.03 9.37 -19.62
C LEU A 45 7.00 9.60 -18.10
N ILE A 46 6.10 10.44 -17.60
CA ILE A 46 5.98 10.72 -16.16
C ILE A 46 5.51 9.47 -15.40
N ILE A 47 4.50 8.77 -15.92
CA ILE A 47 3.99 7.53 -15.33
C ILE A 47 5.07 6.45 -15.39
N GLY A 48 5.66 6.21 -16.58
CA GLY A 48 6.70 5.21 -16.79
C GLY A 48 7.90 5.44 -15.89
N LEU A 49 8.40 6.68 -15.78
CA LEU A 49 9.49 7.01 -14.87
C LEU A 49 9.10 6.83 -13.40
N GLY A 50 7.86 7.17 -13.01
CA GLY A 50 7.33 6.92 -11.67
C GLY A 50 7.30 5.42 -11.32
N MET A 51 6.84 4.59 -12.26
CA MET A 51 6.82 3.13 -12.13
C MET A 51 8.23 2.56 -12.07
N MET A 52 9.15 3.01 -12.92
CA MET A 52 10.54 2.53 -12.89
C MET A 52 11.23 2.89 -11.58
N LEU A 53 11.08 4.14 -11.09
CA LEU A 53 11.68 4.59 -9.83
C LEU A 53 11.18 3.85 -8.59
N SER A 54 9.99 3.25 -8.67
CA SER A 54 9.38 2.49 -7.57
C SER A 54 9.35 0.98 -7.83
N ALA A 55 10.08 0.49 -8.85
CA ALA A 55 10.02 -0.91 -9.25
C ALA A 55 10.47 -1.87 -8.15
N PHE A 56 11.47 -1.49 -7.35
CA PHE A 56 11.95 -2.24 -6.18
C PHE A 56 10.84 -2.58 -5.18
N TYR A 57 9.77 -1.78 -5.16
CA TYR A 57 8.62 -1.96 -4.28
C TYR A 57 7.46 -2.67 -4.99
N TRP A 58 6.96 -2.12 -6.09
CA TRP A 58 5.72 -2.65 -6.68
C TRP A 58 5.93 -3.96 -7.44
N ALA A 59 7.12 -4.20 -8.02
CA ALA A 59 7.37 -5.42 -8.78
C ALA A 59 7.31 -6.68 -7.90
N PRO A 60 8.11 -6.81 -6.82
CA PRO A 60 7.98 -7.96 -5.93
C PRO A 60 6.57 -8.05 -5.33
N LEU A 61 5.95 -6.92 -4.97
CA LEU A 61 4.57 -6.90 -4.48
C LEU A 61 3.59 -7.58 -5.45
N VAL A 62 3.70 -7.35 -6.76
CA VAL A 62 2.79 -7.94 -7.75
C VAL A 62 3.12 -9.41 -8.03
N TRP A 63 4.40 -9.72 -8.28
CA TRP A 63 4.79 -11.05 -8.77
C TRP A 63 5.07 -12.08 -7.66
N GLU A 64 5.47 -11.63 -6.48
CA GLU A 64 5.70 -12.48 -5.32
C GLU A 64 4.46 -12.59 -4.42
N ARG A 65 3.35 -11.90 -4.73
CA ARG A 65 2.04 -12.06 -4.07
C ARG A 65 1.57 -13.51 -4.02
N LYS A 66 1.90 -14.32 -5.04
CA LYS A 66 1.56 -15.75 -5.09
C LYS A 66 2.21 -16.58 -3.96
N TYR A 67 3.20 -16.03 -3.26
CA TYR A 67 3.87 -16.68 -2.14
C TYR A 67 3.25 -16.34 -0.79
N ILE A 68 2.22 -15.49 -0.76
CA ILE A 68 1.43 -15.17 0.43
C ILE A 68 -0.04 -15.57 0.25
N GLN A 69 -0.79 -15.62 1.35
CA GLN A 69 -2.19 -16.05 1.37
C GLN A 69 -3.19 -14.93 1.04
N PHE A 70 -2.73 -13.85 0.41
CA PHE A 70 -3.51 -12.63 0.16
C PHE A 70 -4.84 -12.91 -0.56
N ASP A 71 -4.82 -13.67 -1.66
CA ASP A 71 -6.01 -13.90 -2.49
C ASP A 71 -7.11 -14.68 -1.76
N ALA A 72 -6.70 -15.62 -0.91
CA ALA A 72 -7.65 -16.42 -0.12
C ALA A 72 -8.42 -15.58 0.88
N VAL A 73 -7.80 -14.52 1.40
CA VAL A 73 -8.38 -13.62 2.40
C VAL A 73 -9.16 -12.48 1.75
N TYR A 74 -8.63 -11.88 0.68
CA TYR A 74 -9.14 -10.61 0.14
C TYR A 74 -10.25 -10.69 -0.89
N THR A 75 -10.41 -11.80 -1.60
CA THR A 75 -11.35 -11.92 -2.75
C THR A 75 -12.80 -11.58 -2.38
N LYS A 76 -13.15 -11.60 -1.08
CA LYS A 76 -14.50 -11.33 -0.58
C LYS A 76 -14.58 -10.22 0.47
N GLN A 77 -13.52 -9.45 0.70
CA GLN A 77 -13.56 -8.43 1.74
C GLN A 77 -14.40 -7.22 1.30
N ALA A 78 -14.17 -6.72 0.09
CA ALA A 78 -14.67 -5.42 -0.34
C ALA A 78 -16.20 -5.32 -0.37
N GLN A 79 -16.91 -6.36 -0.84
CA GLN A 79 -18.36 -6.29 -1.00
C GLN A 79 -19.13 -6.29 0.32
N ASN A 80 -18.48 -6.67 1.43
CA ASN A 80 -19.08 -6.60 2.76
C ASN A 80 -18.89 -5.21 3.40
N HIS A 81 -18.14 -4.30 2.76
CA HIS A 81 -17.85 -2.95 3.25
C HIS A 81 -18.32 -1.86 2.28
N LEU A 82 -19.33 -2.18 1.46
CA LEU A 82 -20.03 -1.18 0.65
C LEU A 82 -20.82 -0.25 1.58
N VAL A 83 -20.90 1.03 1.21
CA VAL A 83 -21.52 2.06 2.04
C VAL A 83 -22.93 2.38 1.55
N THR A 84 -23.82 2.75 2.46
CA THR A 84 -25.15 3.22 2.07
C THR A 84 -25.13 4.70 1.68
N TRP A 85 -26.14 5.15 0.94
CA TRP A 85 -26.33 6.58 0.64
C TRP A 85 -26.46 7.43 1.90
N GLU A 86 -27.09 6.89 2.95
CA GLU A 86 -27.27 7.56 4.23
C GLU A 86 -25.92 7.83 4.90
N GLN A 87 -25.03 6.84 4.94
CA GLN A 87 -23.72 6.96 5.55
C GLN A 87 -22.84 8.03 4.88
N LEU A 88 -23.03 8.28 3.58
CA LEU A 88 -22.29 9.34 2.87
C LEU A 88 -22.77 10.76 3.23
N TRP A 89 -24.01 10.92 3.67
CA TRP A 89 -24.57 12.20 4.09
C TRP A 89 -24.48 12.41 5.60
N HIS A 90 -24.75 11.37 6.38
CA HIS A 90 -24.74 11.36 7.83
C HIS A 90 -24.22 10.02 8.34
N SER A 91 -23.01 10.04 8.90
CA SER A 91 -22.38 8.88 9.52
C SER A 91 -21.68 9.37 10.79
N PRO A 92 -22.28 9.15 11.97
CA PRO A 92 -21.71 9.60 13.24
C PRO A 92 -20.28 9.09 13.39
N TRP A 93 -19.40 9.96 13.85
CA TRP A 93 -18.03 9.57 14.13
C TRP A 93 -17.95 8.80 15.45
N GLY A 94 -17.54 7.54 15.36
CA GLY A 94 -17.06 6.74 16.48
C GLY A 94 -15.57 6.41 16.35
N TYR A 95 -15.10 5.49 17.19
CA TYR A 95 -13.68 5.13 17.31
C TYR A 95 -13.38 3.67 16.92
N GLY A 96 -14.37 2.98 16.34
CA GLY A 96 -14.25 1.58 15.91
C GLY A 96 -13.99 1.44 14.41
N PHE A 97 -14.38 0.31 13.86
CA PHE A 97 -14.04 -0.10 12.49
C PHE A 97 -15.25 -0.05 11.55
N SER A 98 -14.98 -0.30 10.27
CA SER A 98 -16.04 -0.72 9.36
C SER A 98 -16.39 -2.18 9.65
N PHE A 99 -17.66 -2.50 9.81
CA PHE A 99 -18.12 -3.84 10.09
C PHE A 99 -18.73 -4.48 8.83
N PRO A 100 -18.42 -5.75 8.55
CA PRO A 100 -18.92 -6.44 7.37
C PRO A 100 -20.46 -6.57 7.42
N ASP A 101 -21.11 -6.25 6.31
CA ASP A 101 -22.57 -6.29 6.12
C ASP A 101 -23.36 -5.51 7.19
N SER A 102 -22.71 -4.51 7.82
CA SER A 102 -23.33 -3.62 8.79
C SER A 102 -23.60 -2.26 8.15
N HIS A 103 -24.68 -1.63 8.58
CA HIS A 103 -24.93 -0.20 8.33
C HIS A 103 -24.69 0.65 9.58
N GLN A 104 -24.34 -0.01 10.69
CA GLN A 104 -23.97 0.59 11.97
C GLN A 104 -22.46 0.43 12.15
N ASP A 105 -21.70 1.12 11.30
CA ASP A 105 -20.25 1.22 11.43
C ASP A 105 -19.87 2.22 12.52
N ASP A 106 -18.81 1.93 13.24
CA ASP A 106 -18.28 2.86 14.25
C ASP A 106 -17.36 3.92 13.62
N MET A 107 -16.88 3.72 12.40
CA MET A 107 -16.13 4.74 11.67
C MET A 107 -17.04 5.55 10.75
N SER A 108 -16.70 6.83 10.54
CA SER A 108 -17.50 7.70 9.66
C SER A 108 -17.12 7.56 8.18
N PHE A 109 -18.13 7.43 7.32
CA PHE A 109 -17.98 7.54 5.85
C PHE A 109 -18.52 8.86 5.28
N GLN A 110 -18.90 9.79 6.15
CA GLN A 110 -19.58 11.01 5.76
C GLN A 110 -18.69 11.87 4.85
N ILE A 111 -19.22 12.25 3.68
CA ILE A 111 -18.60 13.28 2.85
C ILE A 111 -18.84 14.62 3.55
N GLY A 112 -17.77 15.39 3.74
CA GLY A 112 -17.86 16.63 4.51
C GLY A 112 -18.92 17.59 3.94
N LEU A 113 -19.77 18.12 4.83
CA LEU A 113 -20.93 18.93 4.43
C LEU A 113 -20.53 20.19 3.65
N ALA A 114 -19.38 20.80 3.98
CA ALA A 114 -18.86 21.95 3.25
C ALA A 114 -18.44 21.57 1.81
N GLN A 115 -17.88 20.38 1.62
CA GLN A 115 -17.56 19.81 0.31
C GLN A 115 -18.83 19.54 -0.49
N LEU A 116 -19.84 18.92 0.13
CA LEU A 116 -21.15 18.70 -0.51
C LEU A 116 -21.82 20.01 -0.93
N LEU A 117 -21.78 21.04 -0.07
CA LEU A 117 -22.25 22.39 -0.40
C LEU A 117 -21.51 22.97 -1.61
N ALA A 118 -20.18 22.85 -1.62
CA ALA A 118 -19.35 23.32 -2.73
C ALA A 118 -19.65 22.59 -4.05
N VAL A 119 -19.88 21.28 -3.99
CA VAL A 119 -20.26 20.44 -5.14
C VAL A 119 -21.65 20.81 -5.65
N GLY A 120 -22.63 20.97 -4.76
CA GLY A 120 -23.99 21.38 -5.11
C GLY A 120 -24.01 22.76 -5.77
N LEU A 121 -23.43 23.77 -5.13
CA LEU A 121 -23.34 25.13 -5.66
C LEU A 121 -22.56 25.18 -6.99
N GLY A 122 -21.44 24.47 -7.07
CA GLY A 122 -20.63 24.41 -8.28
C GLY A 122 -21.38 23.81 -9.47
N THR A 123 -22.15 22.74 -9.22
CA THR A 123 -23.00 22.08 -10.21
C THR A 123 -24.12 23.02 -10.70
N LEU A 124 -24.78 23.74 -9.77
CA LEU A 124 -25.80 24.74 -10.12
C LEU A 124 -25.21 25.89 -10.95
N ILE A 125 -24.02 26.38 -10.61
CA ILE A 125 -23.33 27.44 -11.36
C ILE A 125 -22.94 26.95 -12.76
N LEU A 126 -22.46 25.70 -12.87
CA LEU A 126 -22.10 25.07 -14.13
C LEU A 126 -23.32 24.97 -15.07
N TRP A 127 -24.47 24.54 -14.54
CA TRP A 127 -25.72 24.43 -15.31
C TRP A 127 -26.31 25.81 -15.65
N GLY A 128 -26.47 26.69 -14.66
CA GLY A 128 -27.20 27.96 -14.80
C GLY A 128 -26.52 28.98 -15.72
N ARG A 129 -25.21 28.87 -15.94
CA ARG A 129 -24.47 29.80 -16.82
C ARG A 129 -24.25 29.17 -18.20
N ARG A 130 -24.93 29.65 -19.23
CA ARG A 130 -24.70 29.27 -20.65
C ARG A 130 -23.49 30.00 -21.28
N HIS A 131 -22.32 29.97 -20.64
CA HIS A 131 -21.10 30.47 -21.30
C HIS A 131 -20.52 29.43 -22.28
N LYS A 132 -19.73 29.91 -23.24
CA LYS A 132 -18.84 29.07 -24.05
C LYS A 132 -18.01 28.17 -23.14
N GLN A 133 -17.79 26.93 -23.58
CA GLN A 133 -16.97 25.95 -22.87
C GLN A 133 -15.53 26.50 -22.78
N ASP A 134 -15.10 26.83 -21.57
CA ASP A 134 -13.74 27.25 -21.26
C ASP A 134 -12.99 26.12 -20.51
N HIS A 135 -11.67 26.29 -20.34
CA HIS A 135 -10.84 25.29 -19.68
C HIS A 135 -11.29 25.04 -18.23
N GLU A 136 -11.74 26.08 -17.51
CA GLU A 136 -12.21 25.95 -16.13
C GLU A 136 -13.49 25.11 -16.03
N ARG A 137 -14.46 25.31 -16.94
CA ARG A 137 -15.66 24.47 -17.05
C ARG A 137 -15.29 23.03 -17.34
N TRP A 138 -14.31 22.80 -18.22
CA TRP A 138 -13.85 21.45 -18.53
C TRP A 138 -13.26 20.77 -17.28
N VAL A 139 -12.33 21.43 -16.59
CA VAL A 139 -11.74 20.93 -15.33
C VAL A 139 -12.82 20.63 -14.30
N MET A 140 -13.81 21.51 -14.15
CA MET A 140 -14.97 21.30 -13.27
C MET A 140 -15.78 20.06 -13.67
N THR A 141 -16.13 19.91 -14.95
CA THR A 141 -16.89 18.75 -15.45
C THR A 141 -16.14 17.44 -15.20
N VAL A 142 -14.84 17.39 -15.50
CA VAL A 142 -14.04 16.18 -15.24
C VAL A 142 -13.96 15.88 -13.74
N SER A 143 -13.80 16.92 -12.91
CA SER A 143 -13.78 16.75 -11.46
C SER A 143 -15.12 16.22 -10.92
N LEU A 144 -16.26 16.69 -11.46
CA LEU A 144 -17.57 16.14 -11.14
C LEU A 144 -17.70 14.68 -11.57
N LEU A 145 -17.18 14.30 -12.75
CA LEU A 145 -17.19 12.90 -13.18
C LEU A 145 -16.39 12.00 -12.23
N ILE A 146 -15.22 12.46 -11.77
CA ILE A 146 -14.41 11.72 -10.79
C ILE A 146 -15.11 11.63 -9.44
N PHE A 147 -15.68 12.73 -8.96
CA PHE A 147 -16.45 12.76 -7.72
C PHE A 147 -17.59 11.75 -7.78
N THR A 148 -18.42 11.82 -8.82
CA THR A 148 -19.56 10.92 -9.02
C THR A 148 -19.12 9.48 -9.20
N PHE A 149 -18.09 9.21 -10.00
CA PHE A 149 -17.54 7.87 -10.16
C PHE A 149 -17.10 7.28 -8.82
N SER A 150 -16.33 8.04 -8.04
CA SER A 150 -15.81 7.60 -6.73
C SER A 150 -16.91 7.31 -5.73
N VAL A 151 -17.98 8.14 -5.73
CA VAL A 151 -19.17 7.91 -4.91
C VAL A 151 -19.90 6.65 -5.36
N VAL A 152 -20.20 6.51 -6.64
CA VAL A 152 -20.94 5.35 -7.16
C VAL A 152 -20.19 4.05 -6.94
N THR A 153 -18.86 4.03 -7.06
CA THR A 153 -18.06 2.81 -6.88
C THR A 153 -18.07 2.25 -5.45
N MET A 154 -18.41 3.05 -4.44
CA MET A 154 -18.46 2.60 -3.05
C MET A 154 -19.86 2.32 -2.53
N VAL A 155 -20.90 2.84 -3.20
CA VAL A 155 -22.27 2.71 -2.73
C VAL A 155 -22.82 1.30 -2.98
N GLU A 156 -23.50 0.76 -1.97
CA GLU A 156 -24.18 -0.51 -2.06
C GLU A 156 -25.36 -0.48 -3.04
N THR A 157 -25.13 -1.06 -4.22
CA THR A 157 -26.18 -1.37 -5.20
C THR A 157 -25.90 -2.75 -5.81
N PRO A 158 -26.91 -3.44 -6.37
CA PRO A 158 -26.69 -4.74 -7.00
C PRO A 158 -25.61 -4.72 -8.11
N ILE A 159 -25.57 -3.64 -8.89
CA ILE A 159 -24.58 -3.47 -9.96
C ILE A 159 -23.17 -3.28 -9.39
N VAL A 160 -23.03 -2.42 -8.38
CA VAL A 160 -21.73 -2.17 -7.74
C VAL A 160 -21.22 -3.44 -7.06
N ARG A 161 -22.08 -4.14 -6.31
CA ARG A 161 -21.75 -5.42 -5.68
C ARG A 161 -21.28 -6.44 -6.72
N TRP A 162 -22.01 -6.59 -7.82
CA TRP A 162 -21.61 -7.49 -8.92
C TRP A 162 -20.24 -7.11 -9.50
N VAL A 163 -19.96 -5.81 -9.69
CA VAL A 163 -18.66 -5.33 -10.17
C VAL A 163 -17.55 -5.74 -9.21
N TRP A 164 -17.71 -5.51 -7.90
CA TRP A 164 -16.74 -5.93 -6.87
C TRP A 164 -16.53 -7.45 -6.81
N GLU A 165 -17.57 -8.24 -7.07
CA GLU A 165 -17.49 -9.71 -7.06
C GLU A 165 -16.84 -10.31 -8.32
N ASN A 166 -16.84 -9.59 -9.45
CA ASN A 166 -16.46 -10.17 -10.75
C ASN A 166 -15.27 -9.47 -11.45
N VAL A 167 -14.89 -8.27 -11.03
CA VAL A 167 -13.78 -7.52 -11.65
C VAL A 167 -12.51 -7.70 -10.82
N GLY A 168 -11.67 -8.66 -11.19
CA GLY A 168 -10.49 -9.04 -10.40
C GLY A 168 -9.48 -7.91 -10.12
N VAL A 169 -9.40 -6.89 -11.00
CA VAL A 169 -8.48 -5.76 -10.80
C VAL A 169 -8.85 -4.91 -9.57
N ILE A 170 -10.14 -4.78 -9.25
CA ILE A 170 -10.59 -3.98 -8.10
C ILE A 170 -10.65 -4.80 -6.81
N GLN A 171 -10.67 -6.12 -6.87
CA GLN A 171 -10.68 -7.02 -5.70
C GLN A 171 -9.43 -6.94 -4.83
N VAL A 172 -8.37 -6.28 -5.32
CA VAL A 172 -7.17 -5.97 -4.54
C VAL A 172 -7.39 -4.78 -3.58
N ILE A 173 -8.52 -4.09 -3.69
CA ILE A 173 -8.90 -2.97 -2.83
C ILE A 173 -9.79 -3.50 -1.71
N ASP A 174 -9.24 -3.49 -0.50
CA ASP A 174 -9.85 -4.08 0.70
C ASP A 174 -11.23 -3.49 1.04
N PHE A 175 -11.37 -2.18 0.82
CA PHE A 175 -12.49 -1.40 1.32
C PHE A 175 -12.93 -0.36 0.28
N PRO A 176 -14.17 -0.44 -0.25
CA PRO A 176 -14.69 0.50 -1.24
C PRO A 176 -14.67 1.96 -0.77
N TRP A 177 -14.93 2.21 0.52
CA TRP A 177 -14.89 3.57 1.08
C TRP A 177 -13.51 4.25 0.99
N ARG A 178 -12.42 3.55 0.63
CA ARG A 178 -11.13 4.18 0.30
C ARG A 178 -11.22 5.17 -0.87
N PHE A 179 -12.27 5.09 -1.70
CA PHE A 179 -12.58 6.09 -2.72
C PHE A 179 -12.97 7.47 -2.14
N LEU A 180 -13.19 7.60 -0.82
CA LEU A 180 -13.33 8.90 -0.15
C LEU A 180 -12.10 9.80 -0.33
N GLY A 181 -10.90 9.23 -0.52
CA GLY A 181 -9.71 9.99 -0.89
C GLY A 181 -9.88 10.73 -2.23
N MET A 182 -10.49 10.08 -3.22
CA MET A 182 -10.80 10.68 -4.53
C MET A 182 -11.93 11.70 -4.43
N VAL A 183 -12.96 11.39 -3.65
CA VAL A 183 -14.05 12.33 -3.34
C VAL A 183 -13.45 13.63 -2.80
N THR A 184 -12.51 13.53 -1.85
CA THR A 184 -11.83 14.69 -1.26
C THR A 184 -11.02 15.48 -2.30
N PHE A 185 -10.23 14.79 -3.13
CA PHE A 185 -9.45 15.42 -4.20
C PHE A 185 -10.34 16.16 -5.21
N ALA A 186 -11.37 15.49 -5.73
CA ALA A 186 -12.29 16.07 -6.70
C ALA A 186 -13.09 17.22 -6.10
N ALA A 187 -13.57 17.08 -4.86
CA ALA A 187 -14.30 18.13 -4.15
C ALA A 187 -13.45 19.38 -3.90
N ALA A 188 -12.14 19.25 -3.66
CA ALA A 188 -11.25 20.38 -3.51
C ALA A 188 -11.15 21.22 -4.80
N ILE A 189 -11.02 20.56 -5.95
CA ILE A 189 -10.99 21.24 -7.27
C ILE A 189 -12.35 21.89 -7.55
N ILE A 190 -13.44 21.18 -7.28
CA ILE A 190 -14.80 21.69 -7.43
C ILE A 190 -15.00 22.93 -6.53
N ALA A 191 -14.55 22.91 -5.28
CA ALA A 191 -14.65 24.04 -4.37
C ALA A 191 -13.86 25.26 -4.85
N ALA A 192 -12.68 25.07 -5.45
CA ALA A 192 -11.92 26.14 -6.07
C ALA A 192 -12.68 26.76 -7.25
N TYR A 193 -13.28 25.94 -8.13
CA TYR A 193 -14.14 26.43 -9.20
C TYR A 193 -15.35 27.19 -8.64
N THR A 194 -16.10 26.61 -7.69
CA THR A 194 -17.30 27.21 -7.10
C THR A 194 -16.99 28.58 -6.50
N THR A 195 -15.96 28.68 -5.66
CA THR A 195 -15.57 29.95 -5.00
C THR A 195 -15.09 31.01 -5.99
N SER A 196 -14.38 30.62 -7.05
CA SER A 196 -13.94 31.54 -8.10
C SER A 196 -15.10 32.23 -8.84
N LYS A 197 -16.29 31.59 -8.87
CA LYS A 197 -17.49 32.11 -9.55
C LYS A 197 -18.41 32.91 -8.64
N LEU A 198 -18.16 32.90 -7.33
CA LEU A 198 -18.83 33.71 -6.31
C LEU A 198 -18.06 35.01 -6.08
N LYS A 199 -18.77 36.11 -5.80
CA LYS A 199 -18.14 37.40 -5.52
C LYS A 199 -18.55 37.90 -4.12
N PRO A 200 -17.60 38.35 -3.29
CA PRO A 200 -16.14 38.33 -3.50
C PRO A 200 -15.53 36.93 -3.21
N ALA A 201 -14.73 36.41 -4.14
CA ALA A 201 -14.19 35.05 -4.07
C ALA A 201 -13.39 34.74 -2.78
N PRO A 202 -12.53 35.65 -2.24
CA PRO A 202 -11.82 35.38 -0.99
C PRO A 202 -12.77 35.16 0.19
N ILE A 203 -13.86 35.91 0.27
CA ILE A 203 -14.85 35.76 1.36
C ILE A 203 -15.58 34.43 1.19
N ALA A 204 -15.99 34.06 -0.03
CA ALA A 204 -16.61 32.76 -0.29
C ALA A 204 -15.69 31.60 0.11
N ALA A 205 -14.38 31.70 -0.19
CA ALA A 205 -13.39 30.72 0.22
C ALA A 205 -13.23 30.65 1.74
N ILE A 206 -13.13 31.80 2.44
CA ILE A 206 -13.05 31.87 3.90
C ILE A 206 -14.29 31.24 4.54
N ILE A 207 -15.49 31.51 4.00
CA ILE A 207 -16.74 30.92 4.49
C ILE A 207 -16.72 29.39 4.34
N LEU A 208 -16.33 28.86 3.18
CA LEU A 208 -16.26 27.41 2.97
C LEU A 208 -15.20 26.74 3.86
N ILE A 209 -14.03 27.36 4.02
CA ILE A 209 -12.98 26.85 4.92
C ILE A 209 -13.49 26.84 6.36
N THR A 210 -14.12 27.94 6.80
CA THR A 210 -14.68 28.04 8.15
C THR A 210 -15.78 26.99 8.35
N ALA A 211 -16.68 26.82 7.38
CA ALA A 211 -17.71 25.79 7.43
C ALA A 211 -17.11 24.38 7.52
N ALA A 212 -16.04 24.08 6.78
CA ALA A 212 -15.34 22.80 6.85
C ALA A 212 -14.71 22.59 8.24
N LEU A 213 -14.06 23.61 8.81
CA LEU A 213 -13.48 23.53 10.15
C LEU A 213 -14.54 23.35 11.23
N VAL A 214 -15.65 24.09 11.15
CA VAL A 214 -16.77 23.98 12.09
C VAL A 214 -17.44 22.61 11.98
N ALA A 215 -17.66 22.10 10.76
CA ALA A 215 -18.22 20.76 10.56
C ALA A 215 -17.32 19.65 11.15
N ASN A 216 -16.00 19.85 11.11
CA ASN A 216 -15.02 18.87 11.60
C ASN A 216 -14.53 19.10 13.04
N ARG A 217 -15.05 20.13 13.74
CA ARG A 217 -14.57 20.52 15.08
C ARG A 217 -14.56 19.37 16.10
N ASN A 218 -15.48 18.41 15.97
CA ASN A 218 -15.61 17.26 16.86
C ASN A 218 -14.61 16.13 16.55
N HIS A 219 -13.97 16.15 15.38
CA HIS A 219 -13.00 15.15 14.90
C HIS A 219 -11.54 15.57 15.13
N MET A 220 -11.30 16.77 15.69
CA MET A 220 -9.96 17.34 15.86
C MET A 220 -9.20 16.80 17.09
N ARG A 221 -9.83 15.97 17.91
CA ARG A 221 -9.29 15.48 19.17
C ARG A 221 -9.51 13.97 19.29
N ILE A 222 -8.58 13.30 19.96
CA ILE A 222 -8.76 11.92 20.42
C ILE A 222 -9.72 12.00 21.62
N ASN A 223 -10.98 11.61 21.44
CA ASN A 223 -11.97 11.66 22.51
C ASN A 223 -12.10 10.33 23.28
N LEU A 224 -11.58 9.21 22.73
CA LEU A 224 -11.65 7.90 23.38
C LEU A 224 -10.35 7.10 23.19
N PRO A 225 -9.37 7.23 24.10
CA PRO A 225 -8.18 6.39 24.09
C PRO A 225 -8.47 5.04 24.76
N ASP A 226 -8.43 3.96 23.98
CA ASP A 226 -8.42 2.60 24.55
C ASP A 226 -7.02 2.22 25.02
N LYS A 227 -6.91 1.88 26.31
CA LYS A 227 -5.69 1.34 26.90
C LYS A 227 -5.71 -0.17 26.78
N ILE A 228 -5.15 -0.67 25.69
CA ILE A 228 -4.92 -2.11 25.52
C ILE A 228 -3.67 -2.48 26.32
N ALA A 229 -3.78 -3.47 27.19
CA ALA A 229 -2.65 -3.99 27.94
C ALA A 229 -1.63 -4.60 26.97
N GLU A 230 -0.34 -4.32 27.20
CA GLU A 230 0.72 -4.65 26.25
C GLU A 230 0.78 -6.15 25.95
N ASP A 231 0.56 -6.97 26.96
CA ASP A 231 0.48 -8.44 26.87
C ASP A 231 -0.53 -8.91 25.82
N LYS A 232 -1.69 -8.24 25.68
CA LYS A 232 -2.67 -8.56 24.64
C LYS A 232 -2.20 -8.26 23.23
N VAL A 233 -1.27 -7.30 23.07
CA VAL A 233 -0.67 -6.95 21.77
C VAL A 233 0.43 -7.95 21.40
N TRP A 234 1.23 -8.38 22.39
CA TRP A 234 2.33 -9.34 22.19
C TRP A 234 1.89 -10.80 22.01
N ILE A 235 0.64 -11.16 22.33
CA ILE A 235 0.09 -12.53 22.13
C ILE A 235 -0.33 -12.77 20.66
N ASP A 236 -0.36 -11.74 19.81
CA ASP A 236 -0.61 -11.94 18.37
C ASP A 236 0.62 -12.56 17.69
N THR A 237 0.60 -13.89 17.58
CA THR A 237 1.62 -14.70 16.89
C THR A 237 1.42 -14.73 15.37
N GLY A 238 0.62 -13.81 14.84
CA GLY A 238 0.35 -13.65 13.42
C GLY A 238 1.35 -12.74 12.71
N THR A 239 0.96 -12.28 11.53
CA THR A 239 1.58 -11.12 10.90
C THR A 239 0.96 -9.85 11.46
N THR A 240 1.59 -8.69 11.31
CA THR A 240 1.00 -7.38 11.66
C THR A 240 -0.19 -6.97 10.77
N ALA A 241 -0.81 -7.93 10.07
CA ALA A 241 -1.87 -7.75 9.10
C ALA A 241 -3.18 -8.27 9.68
N TYR A 242 -4.28 -7.55 9.43
CA TYR A 242 -5.55 -7.72 10.14
C TYR A 242 -6.11 -9.14 10.05
N ALA A 243 -6.02 -9.76 8.88
CA ALA A 243 -6.54 -11.09 8.60
C ALA A 243 -5.42 -12.09 8.27
N ASN A 244 -4.18 -11.75 8.63
CA ASN A 244 -2.99 -12.57 8.38
C ASN A 244 -2.73 -12.88 6.88
N GLU A 245 -3.21 -12.02 6.00
CA GLU A 245 -3.10 -12.07 4.54
C GLU A 245 -1.67 -12.17 4.01
N TYR A 246 -0.69 -11.63 4.75
CA TYR A 246 0.71 -11.59 4.36
C TYR A 246 1.49 -12.82 4.83
N LYS A 247 0.80 -13.80 5.44
CA LYS A 247 1.41 -15.09 5.77
C LYS A 247 1.87 -15.81 4.51
N PRO A 248 3.06 -16.44 4.52
CA PRO A 248 3.51 -17.27 3.41
C PRO A 248 2.58 -18.47 3.18
N ILE A 249 2.47 -18.91 1.92
CA ILE A 249 1.65 -20.08 1.55
C ILE A 249 2.08 -21.39 2.22
N TRP A 250 3.33 -21.46 2.67
CA TRP A 250 3.86 -22.66 3.34
C TRP A 250 3.34 -22.81 4.78
N GLN A 251 2.77 -21.78 5.39
CA GLN A 251 2.15 -21.86 6.72
C GLN A 251 0.68 -22.26 6.61
N ALA A 252 0.41 -23.56 6.51
CA ALA A 252 -0.95 -24.08 6.24
C ALA A 252 -1.88 -24.11 7.47
N ALA A 253 -1.34 -24.09 8.70
CA ALA A 253 -2.13 -24.18 9.94
C ALA A 253 -1.90 -22.93 10.82
N PRO A 254 -2.89 -22.52 11.63
CA PRO A 254 -2.73 -21.48 12.65
C PRO A 254 -1.96 -22.01 13.86
N GLN A 255 -0.85 -22.72 13.62
CA GLN A 255 0.08 -23.07 14.68
C GLN A 255 0.76 -21.79 15.16
N LYS A 256 0.67 -21.57 16.47
CA LYS A 256 1.41 -20.51 17.13
C LYS A 256 2.87 -20.95 17.16
N VAL A 257 3.68 -20.36 16.29
CA VAL A 257 5.13 -20.37 16.48
C VAL A 257 5.37 -19.53 17.72
N ASP A 258 5.96 -20.11 18.77
CA ASP A 258 6.34 -19.32 19.94
C ASP A 258 7.44 -18.32 19.50
N PRO A 259 7.18 -17.01 19.55
CA PRO A 259 8.13 -16.01 19.06
C PRO A 259 9.40 -15.93 19.93
N ILE A 260 9.39 -16.50 21.14
CA ILE A 260 10.53 -16.54 22.05
C ILE A 260 11.47 -17.70 21.70
N LEU A 261 10.91 -18.85 21.33
CA LEU A 261 11.67 -20.00 20.88
C LEU A 261 12.14 -19.75 19.45
N GLN A 262 13.36 -19.24 19.27
CA GLN A 262 13.89 -18.91 17.94
C GLN A 262 14.46 -20.12 17.20
N ILE A 263 15.03 -21.07 17.94
CA ILE A 263 15.65 -22.29 17.42
C ILE A 263 15.35 -23.44 18.38
N GLU A 264 15.07 -24.61 17.83
CA GLU A 264 14.86 -25.87 18.56
C GLU A 264 15.63 -27.00 17.89
N SER A 265 16.11 -27.97 18.68
CA SER A 265 16.78 -29.17 18.15
C SER A 265 16.01 -30.44 18.50
N GLU A 266 15.83 -31.32 17.53
CA GLU A 266 15.23 -32.64 17.69
C GLU A 266 16.36 -33.68 17.75
N GLY A 267 16.64 -34.19 18.95
CA GLY A 267 17.66 -35.21 19.19
C GLY A 267 18.05 -35.32 20.67
N PRO A 268 18.89 -36.29 21.05
CA PRO A 268 19.31 -36.50 22.44
C PRO A 268 20.20 -35.40 23.03
N SER A 269 20.63 -34.42 22.23
CA SER A 269 21.49 -33.32 22.68
C SER A 269 20.85 -31.97 22.41
N THR A 270 20.94 -31.06 23.38
CA THR A 270 20.50 -29.66 23.27
C THR A 270 21.69 -28.71 23.20
N ASN A 271 22.86 -29.21 22.82
CA ASN A 271 24.10 -28.44 22.80
C ASN A 271 24.20 -27.58 21.53
N TRP A 272 23.48 -26.46 21.56
CA TRP A 272 23.51 -25.42 20.54
C TRP A 272 23.50 -24.04 21.18
N GLN A 273 23.98 -23.04 20.44
CA GLN A 273 23.99 -21.66 20.87
C GLN A 273 23.63 -20.74 19.72
N LEU A 274 22.65 -19.87 19.93
CA LEU A 274 22.36 -18.79 19.02
C LEU A 274 23.48 -17.75 19.08
N LEU A 275 24.08 -17.44 17.93
CA LEU A 275 25.15 -16.44 17.81
C LEU A 275 24.60 -15.09 17.34
N ARG A 276 23.58 -15.11 16.46
CA ARG A 276 22.97 -13.90 15.91
C ARG A 276 21.55 -14.16 15.44
N PHE A 277 20.64 -13.24 15.72
CA PHE A 277 19.28 -13.26 15.21
C PHE A 277 18.86 -11.86 14.76
N ARG A 278 18.70 -11.70 13.45
CA ARG A 278 18.25 -10.48 12.76
C ARG A 278 17.17 -10.87 11.74
N SER A 279 16.36 -9.91 11.32
CA SER A 279 15.28 -10.15 10.35
C SER A 279 15.75 -10.74 9.01
N ASN A 280 17.03 -10.56 8.66
CA ASN A 280 17.63 -11.08 7.43
C ASN A 280 18.82 -12.03 7.65
N GLU A 281 19.15 -12.36 8.90
CA GLU A 281 20.32 -13.19 9.21
C GLU A 281 20.12 -13.96 10.52
N ILE A 282 20.30 -15.27 10.47
CA ILE A 282 20.24 -16.16 11.63
C ILE A 282 21.52 -16.97 11.65
N GLU A 283 22.29 -16.90 12.74
CA GLU A 283 23.54 -17.63 12.90
C GLU A 283 23.53 -18.39 14.22
N PHE A 284 23.90 -19.67 14.18
CA PHE A 284 23.94 -20.52 15.36
C PHE A 284 25.05 -21.55 15.27
N TRP A 285 25.56 -21.94 16.44
CA TRP A 285 26.53 -23.00 16.61
C TRP A 285 25.85 -24.25 17.18
N THR A 286 26.34 -25.42 16.81
CA THR A 286 25.86 -26.72 17.30
C THR A 286 27.04 -27.63 17.62
N ASN A 287 26.88 -28.50 18.61
CA ASN A 287 27.81 -29.61 18.85
C ASN A 287 27.05 -30.87 19.25
N PHE A 288 26.72 -31.68 18.24
CA PHE A 288 25.89 -32.87 18.40
C PHE A 288 26.71 -34.16 18.22
N PRO A 289 26.38 -35.23 18.97
CA PRO A 289 27.07 -36.51 18.83
C PRO A 289 26.71 -37.26 17.54
N GLU A 290 25.54 -36.97 16.98
CA GLU A 290 24.99 -37.59 15.77
C GLU A 290 24.22 -36.53 14.95
N PRO A 291 23.86 -36.81 13.67
CA PRO A 291 23.10 -35.85 12.88
C PRO A 291 21.75 -35.55 13.53
N GLN A 292 21.44 -34.28 13.74
CA GLN A 292 20.21 -33.83 14.40
C GLN A 292 19.52 -32.73 13.61
N ILE A 293 18.21 -32.63 13.76
CA ILE A 293 17.44 -31.61 13.06
C ILE A 293 17.34 -30.38 13.93
N VAL A 294 17.75 -29.24 13.38
CA VAL A 294 17.60 -27.94 14.00
C VAL A 294 16.49 -27.20 13.27
N GLN A 295 15.39 -26.93 13.96
CA GLN A 295 14.28 -26.13 13.48
C GLN A 295 14.57 -24.66 13.78
N ILE A 296 14.41 -23.80 12.78
CA ILE A 296 14.45 -22.35 12.92
C ILE A 296 13.01 -21.86 12.90
N ASN A 297 12.53 -21.31 14.01
CA ASN A 297 11.16 -20.83 14.19
C ASN A 297 10.95 -19.45 13.53
N SER A 298 11.31 -19.36 12.25
CA SER A 298 11.05 -18.23 11.38
C SER A 298 10.34 -18.73 10.13
N LEU A 299 9.25 -18.06 9.75
CA LEU A 299 8.48 -18.44 8.57
C LEU A 299 9.32 -18.31 7.31
N TYR A 300 9.26 -19.34 6.48
CA TYR A 300 9.95 -19.35 5.21
C TYR A 300 9.27 -18.40 4.22
N PHE A 301 10.09 -17.59 3.54
CA PHE A 301 9.72 -16.81 2.37
C PHE A 301 10.84 -16.91 1.33
N PRO A 302 10.55 -16.86 0.01
CA PRO A 302 11.60 -16.95 -1.01
C PRO A 302 12.68 -15.88 -0.84
N GLY A 303 13.94 -16.32 -0.86
CA GLY A 303 15.12 -15.48 -0.63
C GLY A 303 16.07 -16.00 0.44
N TRP A 304 15.60 -16.88 1.34
CA TRP A 304 16.46 -17.55 2.32
C TRP A 304 17.48 -18.47 1.65
N GLN A 305 18.73 -18.36 2.10
CA GLN A 305 19.85 -19.22 1.72
C GLN A 305 20.54 -19.69 3.00
N ALA A 306 20.85 -20.98 3.09
CA ALA A 306 21.51 -21.57 4.26
C ALA A 306 22.96 -21.93 3.92
N TYR A 307 23.84 -21.81 4.92
CA TYR A 307 25.27 -22.07 4.80
C TYR A 307 25.79 -22.82 6.02
N ARG A 308 26.80 -23.66 5.80
CA ARG A 308 27.65 -24.22 6.86
C ARG A 308 29.04 -23.59 6.77
N LYS A 309 29.65 -23.32 7.92
CA LYS A 309 31.02 -22.83 8.00
C LYS A 309 31.99 -24.00 7.95
N GLU A 310 32.89 -23.98 6.97
CA GLU A 310 34.04 -24.89 6.93
C GLU A 310 35.32 -24.06 6.92
N TRP A 311 36.13 -24.23 7.97
CA TRP A 311 37.32 -23.41 8.22
C TRP A 311 36.98 -21.91 8.25
N SER A 312 37.36 -21.16 7.21
CA SER A 312 37.08 -19.73 7.04
C SER A 312 36.09 -19.43 5.91
N LYS A 313 35.45 -20.44 5.32
CA LYS A 313 34.53 -20.28 4.18
C LYS A 313 33.11 -20.71 4.53
N TRP A 314 32.14 -20.03 3.93
CA TRP A 314 30.73 -20.41 3.99
C TRP A 314 30.40 -21.25 2.77
N ILE A 315 29.91 -22.47 3.00
CA ILE A 315 29.50 -23.40 1.95
C ILE A 315 27.98 -23.41 1.90
N PRO A 316 27.37 -23.15 0.72
CA PRO A 316 25.92 -23.13 0.59
C PRO A 316 25.35 -24.54 0.78
N LEU A 317 24.24 -24.62 1.52
CA LEU A 317 23.49 -25.83 1.74
C LEU A 317 22.39 -25.98 0.68
N THR A 318 22.15 -27.22 0.24
CA THR A 318 21.15 -27.48 -0.81
C THR A 318 19.75 -27.61 -0.23
N LEU A 319 18.79 -26.82 -0.73
CA LEU A 319 17.38 -26.91 -0.34
C LEU A 319 16.78 -28.24 -0.81
N GLY A 320 16.11 -28.95 0.09
CA GLY A 320 15.59 -30.32 -0.13
C GLY A 320 16.62 -31.41 0.18
N GLY A 321 17.88 -31.05 0.46
CA GLY A 321 18.92 -31.96 0.93
C GLY A 321 19.27 -31.66 2.39
N GLU A 322 20.22 -30.76 2.60
CA GLU A 322 20.77 -30.43 3.93
C GLU A 322 19.88 -29.49 4.74
N TRP A 323 18.99 -28.76 4.08
CA TRP A 323 17.96 -27.96 4.72
C TRP A 323 16.66 -28.02 3.93
N ARG A 324 15.53 -27.78 4.60
CA ARG A 324 14.20 -27.91 3.99
C ARG A 324 13.19 -26.96 4.62
N ILE A 325 12.07 -26.80 3.92
CA ILE A 325 10.87 -26.13 4.43
C ILE A 325 9.99 -27.21 5.06
N VAL A 326 9.49 -26.97 6.26
CA VAL A 326 8.54 -27.88 6.92
C VAL A 326 7.18 -27.73 6.26
N THR A 327 6.75 -28.72 5.48
CA THR A 327 5.41 -28.74 4.85
C THR A 327 4.46 -29.65 5.62
N ALA A 328 3.16 -29.55 5.33
CA ALA A 328 2.13 -30.40 5.94
C ALA A 328 2.34 -31.90 5.66
N GLU A 329 2.93 -32.25 4.52
CA GLU A 329 3.29 -33.64 4.18
C GLU A 329 4.46 -34.13 5.04
N ALA A 330 5.46 -33.28 5.28
CA ALA A 330 6.59 -33.56 6.17
C ALA A 330 6.18 -33.63 7.65
N TYR A 331 5.02 -33.08 8.01
CA TYR A 331 4.44 -33.10 9.36
C TYR A 331 3.85 -34.45 9.76
N LYS A 332 3.48 -35.33 8.80
CA LYS A 332 2.91 -36.66 9.09
C LYS A 332 3.92 -37.56 9.81
N GLY A 333 3.98 -37.45 11.14
CA GLY A 333 4.84 -38.27 12.01
C GLY A 333 5.55 -37.53 13.14
N ARG A 334 5.40 -36.20 13.28
CA ARG A 334 6.03 -35.42 14.35
C ARG A 334 5.00 -34.50 15.01
N LEU A 335 4.71 -34.74 16.29
CA LEU A 335 3.55 -34.17 16.98
C LEU A 335 3.67 -32.68 17.36
N ASP A 336 4.84 -32.04 17.22
CA ASP A 336 5.10 -30.72 17.84
C ASP A 336 5.75 -29.67 16.93
N LYS A 337 5.70 -29.80 15.59
CA LYS A 337 6.45 -28.91 14.68
C LYS A 337 5.64 -27.80 14.03
N ASN A 338 6.27 -26.64 13.87
CA ASN A 338 5.70 -25.48 13.19
C ASN A 338 5.72 -25.66 11.66
N ILE A 339 4.56 -25.68 11.01
CA ILE A 339 4.47 -25.75 9.54
C ILE A 339 4.87 -24.40 8.91
N GLY A 340 5.61 -24.46 7.81
CA GLY A 340 6.05 -23.28 7.05
C GLY A 340 7.35 -22.66 7.56
N VAL A 341 8.03 -23.29 8.50
CA VAL A 341 9.35 -22.86 9.01
C VAL A 341 10.50 -23.60 8.31
N MET A 342 11.74 -23.29 8.67
CA MET A 342 12.94 -23.88 8.08
C MET A 342 13.58 -24.91 9.03
N GLU A 343 14.14 -25.99 8.47
CA GLU A 343 14.91 -26.99 9.19
C GLU A 343 16.28 -27.20 8.53
N ILE A 344 17.33 -27.33 9.35
CA ILE A 344 18.67 -27.75 8.93
C ILE A 344 18.99 -29.11 9.54
N THR A 345 19.53 -30.03 8.73
CA THR A 345 20.14 -31.26 9.23
C THR A 345 21.57 -30.94 9.66
N ALA A 346 21.75 -30.70 10.97
CA ALA A 346 23.04 -30.42 11.56
C ALA A 346 23.91 -31.69 11.57
N GLN A 347 25.16 -31.55 11.14
CA GLN A 347 26.13 -32.65 11.11
C GLN A 347 26.74 -32.84 12.52
N PRO A 348 27.26 -34.04 12.83
CA PRO A 348 27.95 -34.29 14.10
C PRO A 348 29.16 -33.37 14.31
N GLY A 349 29.50 -33.16 15.57
CA GLY A 349 30.60 -32.32 16.02
C GLY A 349 30.28 -30.83 16.00
N GLU A 350 31.31 -30.01 16.20
CA GLU A 350 31.18 -28.56 16.23
C GLU A 350 30.94 -27.99 14.83
N GLN A 351 29.80 -27.32 14.65
CA GLN A 351 29.41 -26.71 13.39
C GLN A 351 28.86 -25.31 13.64
N VAL A 352 29.01 -24.44 12.64
CA VAL A 352 28.35 -23.13 12.62
C VAL A 352 27.51 -23.03 11.35
N TYR A 353 26.26 -22.67 11.53
CA TYR A 353 25.29 -22.48 10.47
C TYR A 353 24.87 -21.03 10.37
N LYS A 354 24.58 -20.58 9.15
CA LYS A 354 24.05 -19.25 8.88
C LYS A 354 22.95 -19.32 7.83
N LEU A 355 21.83 -18.70 8.11
CA LEU A 355 20.78 -18.43 7.13
C LEU A 355 20.77 -16.94 6.84
N THR A 356 20.71 -16.56 5.57
CA THR A 356 20.59 -15.17 5.13
C THR A 356 19.40 -15.00 4.21
N PHE A 357 18.59 -13.96 4.44
CA PHE A 357 17.54 -13.56 3.52
C PHE A 357 18.12 -12.61 2.47
N SER A 358 18.14 -13.06 1.23
CA SER A 358 18.79 -12.40 0.11
C SER A 358 17.81 -12.03 -1.00
N GLU A 359 18.22 -11.13 -1.88
CA GLU A 359 17.40 -10.70 -3.01
C GLU A 359 17.20 -11.83 -4.02
N THR A 360 15.94 -12.04 -4.42
CA THR A 360 15.59 -12.93 -5.52
C THR A 360 16.00 -12.31 -6.86
N PRO A 361 16.16 -13.10 -7.95
CA PRO A 361 16.46 -12.53 -9.27
C PRO A 361 15.45 -11.45 -9.72
N LEU A 362 14.18 -11.60 -9.34
CA LEU A 362 13.14 -10.61 -9.60
C LEU A 362 13.40 -9.30 -8.85
N ARG A 363 13.66 -9.37 -7.55
CA ARG A 363 13.94 -8.18 -6.73
C ARG A 363 15.21 -7.48 -7.20
N GLN A 364 16.28 -8.24 -7.48
CA GLN A 364 17.52 -7.69 -8.07
C GLN A 364 17.27 -6.93 -9.37
N ALA A 365 16.46 -7.50 -10.29
CA ALA A 365 16.10 -6.82 -11.53
C ALA A 365 15.30 -5.53 -11.27
N ALA A 366 14.38 -5.56 -10.30
CA ALA A 366 13.57 -4.41 -9.90
C ALA A 366 14.41 -3.30 -9.23
N ASP A 367 15.40 -3.68 -8.42
CA ASP A 367 16.37 -2.77 -7.80
C ASP A 367 17.24 -2.10 -8.86
N ILE A 368 17.80 -2.88 -9.80
CA ILE A 368 18.60 -2.36 -10.90
C ILE A 368 17.77 -1.39 -11.75
N LEU A 369 16.52 -1.72 -12.07
CA LEU A 369 15.62 -0.85 -12.82
C LEU A 369 15.36 0.48 -12.09
N SER A 370 15.12 0.41 -10.78
CA SER A 370 14.87 1.59 -9.93
C SER A 370 16.11 2.47 -9.82
N LEU A 371 17.27 1.85 -9.61
CA LEU A 371 18.54 2.55 -9.52
C LEU A 371 18.92 3.21 -10.85
N ALA A 372 18.75 2.51 -11.97
CA ALA A 372 19.00 3.05 -13.30
C ALA A 372 18.08 4.27 -13.59
N ALA A 373 16.81 4.18 -13.22
CA ALA A 373 15.87 5.30 -13.34
C ALA A 373 16.27 6.49 -12.46
N LEU A 374 16.73 6.24 -11.23
CA LEU A 374 17.20 7.27 -10.31
C LEU A 374 18.44 7.97 -10.85
N VAL A 375 19.46 7.22 -11.29
CA VAL A 375 20.68 7.76 -11.89
C VAL A 375 20.35 8.56 -13.15
N GLY A 376 19.50 8.03 -14.03
CA GLY A 376 19.03 8.72 -15.23
C GLY A 376 18.35 10.05 -14.91
N LEU A 377 17.47 10.07 -13.90
CA LEU A 377 16.81 11.29 -13.43
C LEU A 377 17.81 12.31 -12.88
N LEU A 378 18.75 11.89 -12.04
CA LEU A 378 19.77 12.78 -11.47
C LEU A 378 20.68 13.37 -12.55
N VAL A 379 21.09 12.58 -13.54
CA VAL A 379 21.87 13.05 -14.69
C VAL A 379 21.05 14.05 -15.51
N TRP A 380 19.77 13.77 -15.76
CA TRP A 380 18.88 14.69 -16.48
C TRP A 380 18.71 16.02 -15.73
N VAL A 381 18.47 15.99 -14.43
CA VAL A 381 18.35 17.20 -13.59
C VAL A 381 19.65 18.01 -13.60
N ARG A 382 20.81 17.36 -13.49
CA ARG A 382 22.12 18.05 -13.54
C ARG A 382 22.42 18.70 -14.89
N ARG A 383 21.87 18.17 -15.98
CA ARG A 383 22.03 18.72 -17.34
C ARG A 383 21.08 19.89 -17.63
N GLN A 384 20.04 20.07 -16.83
CA GLN A 384 19.16 21.23 -16.92
C GLN A 384 19.96 22.46 -16.47
N LYS A 385 20.12 23.46 -17.35
CA LYS A 385 20.66 24.76 -16.93
C LYS A 385 19.70 25.35 -15.88
N PRO A 386 20.19 25.95 -14.78
CA PRO A 386 19.32 26.69 -13.88
C PRO A 386 18.52 27.70 -14.70
N LEU A 387 17.20 27.72 -14.49
CA LEU A 387 16.32 28.69 -15.14
C LEU A 387 16.91 30.08 -14.90
N PRO A 388 17.07 30.92 -15.94
CA PRO A 388 17.58 32.27 -15.72
C PRO A 388 16.66 32.96 -14.71
N HIS A 389 17.24 33.39 -13.59
CA HIS A 389 16.54 34.25 -12.66
C HIS A 389 16.06 35.47 -13.45
N THR A 390 14.76 35.52 -13.74
CA THR A 390 14.09 36.76 -14.13
C THR A 390 14.01 37.63 -12.88
N GLY A 391 15.18 38.09 -12.42
CA GLY A 391 15.28 39.19 -11.48
C GLY A 391 14.69 40.40 -12.21
N GLY A 392 13.55 40.87 -11.71
CA GLY A 392 13.00 42.14 -12.11
C GLY A 392 14.10 43.20 -11.95
N LYS A 393 14.63 43.68 -13.07
CA LYS A 393 15.35 44.95 -13.07
C LYS A 393 14.32 46.01 -12.74
N ASP A 394 14.30 46.35 -11.46
CA ASP A 394 13.74 47.56 -10.92
C ASP A 394 14.29 48.75 -11.71
N LYS A 395 13.51 49.22 -12.69
CA LYS A 395 13.75 50.50 -13.37
C LYS A 395 13.27 51.61 -12.44
N SER A 396 13.96 51.81 -11.33
CA SER A 396 13.76 52.99 -10.48
C SER A 396 15.05 53.44 -9.80
N ARG A 397 16.10 53.68 -10.59
CA ARG A 397 17.22 54.56 -10.19
C ARG A 397 18.08 54.89 -11.39
N ASN A 398 17.82 56.03 -12.00
CA ASN A 398 18.83 57.08 -12.18
C ASN A 398 18.22 58.28 -12.91
N ARG A 399 18.18 59.38 -12.15
CA ARG A 399 18.30 60.80 -12.52
C ARG A 399 17.40 61.37 -13.60
#